data_AF-A0A7R9WRQ3-F1
#
_entry.id   AF-A0A7R9WRQ3-F1
#
_cell.length_a   1.000
_cell.length_b   1.000
_cell.length_c   1.000
_cell.angle_alpha   90.00
_cell.angle_beta   90.00
_cell.angle_gamma   90.00
#
_symmetry.space_group_name_H-M   'P 1'
#
loop_
_entity.id
_entity.type
_entity.pdbx_description
1 polymer ?
#
loop_
_entity_poly.entity_id
_entity_poly.type
_entity_poly.pdbx_seq_one_letter_code
_entity_poly.pdbx_strand_id
1 'polypeptide(L)'
;DACSGEYTCMYNYGSVSDGSCVGTRSCMYNSADVGEGSCFGLYACFGNAGNITSNACIGQSSCSLNRGIIGEGSCHLENACNRNSKDIANYSCIGEQACYSNDGKIGADSCQMYQACYRNTGDV
;
A
#
# COMPACT_ATOMS: atom_id res chain seq x y z
N ASP A 1 19.71 3.86 2.70
CA ASP A 1 19.36 2.78 1.76
C ASP A 1 17.86 2.75 1.56
N ALA A 2 17.43 2.94 0.32
CA ALA A 2 16.03 3.01 -0.10
C ALA A 2 15.41 1.64 -0.44
N CYS A 3 16.22 0.59 -0.59
CA CYS A 3 15.78 -0.73 -1.03
C CYS A 3 16.57 -1.81 -0.28
N SER A 4 15.88 -2.63 0.53
CA SER A 4 16.53 -3.65 1.36
C SER A 4 15.76 -4.97 1.36
N GLY A 5 16.30 -5.97 0.65
CA GLY A 5 15.72 -7.30 0.55
C GLY A 5 15.89 -7.91 -0.84
N GLU A 6 15.35 -9.11 -1.02
CA GLU A 6 15.41 -9.80 -2.31
C GLU A 6 14.42 -9.18 -3.31
N TYR A 7 14.90 -8.81 -4.51
CA TYR A 7 14.10 -8.19 -5.58
C TYR A 7 13.40 -6.87 -5.19
N THR A 8 13.84 -6.20 -4.13
CA THR A 8 13.29 -4.89 -3.75
C THR A 8 13.53 -3.86 -4.83
N CYS A 9 12.52 -3.03 -5.09
CA CYS A 9 12.58 -1.98 -6.11
C CYS A 9 12.85 -2.48 -7.54
N MET A 10 12.87 -3.79 -7.79
CA MET A 10 13.05 -4.32 -9.14
C MET A 10 11.87 -3.87 -10.01
N TYR A 11 12.17 -3.30 -11.17
CA TYR A 11 11.16 -2.70 -12.06
C TYR A 11 10.34 -1.57 -11.41
N ASN A 12 10.89 -0.86 -10.42
CA ASN A 12 10.34 0.40 -9.96
C ASN A 12 10.81 1.53 -10.89
N TYR A 13 9.87 2.36 -11.37
CA TYR A 13 10.12 3.48 -12.27
C TYR A 13 10.02 4.85 -11.58
N GLY A 14 9.52 4.91 -10.34
CA GLY A 14 9.42 6.12 -9.54
C GLY A 14 10.64 6.33 -8.64
N SER A 15 10.70 7.51 -8.02
CA SER A 15 11.70 7.81 -6.99
C SER A 15 11.39 7.00 -5.73
N VAL A 16 12.42 6.50 -5.06
CA VAL A 16 12.27 5.77 -3.78
C VAL A 16 13.05 6.50 -2.71
N SER A 17 12.35 6.94 -1.67
CA SER A 17 12.95 7.63 -0.53
C SER A 17 13.77 6.66 0.35
N ASP A 18 14.70 7.21 1.13
CA ASP A 18 15.50 6.42 2.06
C ASP A 18 14.64 5.70 3.10
N GLY A 19 15.09 4.52 3.53
CA GLY A 19 14.40 3.71 4.53
C GLY A 19 13.11 3.05 4.04
N SER A 20 12.81 3.11 2.74
CA SER A 20 11.64 2.46 2.15
C SER A 20 11.96 1.06 1.63
N CYS A 21 10.94 0.37 1.12
CA CYS A 21 11.05 -0.89 0.38
C CYS A 21 11.89 -1.94 1.10
N VAL A 22 11.42 -2.36 2.28
CA VAL A 22 12.08 -3.36 3.12
C VAL A 22 11.30 -4.66 3.12
N GLY A 23 11.90 -5.74 2.62
CA GLY A 23 11.30 -7.06 2.54
C GLY A 23 11.25 -7.62 1.11
N THR A 24 11.16 -8.95 0.98
CA THR A 24 11.19 -9.58 -0.36
C THR A 24 10.10 -9.02 -1.28
N ARG A 25 10.51 -8.57 -2.47
CA ARG A 25 9.66 -7.99 -3.52
C ARG A 25 8.87 -6.75 -3.09
N SER A 26 9.24 -6.07 -2.02
CA SER A 26 8.63 -4.78 -1.68
C SER A 26 8.94 -3.75 -2.77
N CYS A 27 7.94 -2.95 -3.14
CA CYS A 27 8.01 -1.95 -4.21
C CYS A 27 8.35 -2.49 -5.61
N MET A 28 8.36 -3.80 -5.81
CA MET A 28 8.60 -4.37 -7.14
C MET A 28 7.46 -3.95 -8.08
N TYR A 29 7.78 -3.57 -9.32
CA TYR A 29 6.83 -3.11 -10.35
C TYR A 29 6.05 -1.82 -10.04
N ASN A 30 6.56 -0.93 -9.19
CA ASN A 30 5.90 0.36 -8.98
C ASN A 30 6.16 1.34 -10.14
N SER A 31 5.15 2.11 -10.52
CA SER A 31 5.24 3.11 -11.60
C SER A 31 5.33 4.57 -11.12
N ALA A 32 5.27 4.79 -9.81
CA ALA A 32 5.16 6.10 -9.18
C ALA A 32 6.03 6.21 -7.92
N ASP A 33 6.12 7.40 -7.34
CA ASP A 33 7.05 7.70 -6.25
C ASP A 33 6.67 6.96 -4.95
N VAL A 34 7.70 6.58 -4.19
CA VAL A 34 7.61 5.94 -2.87
C VAL A 34 8.19 6.87 -1.81
N GLY A 35 7.33 7.30 -0.89
CA GLY A 35 7.66 8.14 0.25
C GLY A 35 8.51 7.41 1.29
N GLU A 36 9.05 8.18 2.22
CA GLU A 36 9.93 7.73 3.30
C GLU A 36 9.22 6.73 4.23
N GLY A 37 9.95 5.68 4.65
CA GLY A 37 9.41 4.74 5.63
C GLY A 37 8.23 3.92 5.11
N SER A 38 8.09 3.77 3.79
CA SER A 38 6.99 3.02 3.19
C SER A 38 7.39 1.64 2.68
N CYS A 39 6.40 0.77 2.48
CA CYS A 39 6.53 -0.54 1.86
C CYS A 39 7.40 -1.51 2.67
N PHE A 40 6.97 -1.79 3.89
CA PHE A 40 7.59 -2.77 4.77
C PHE A 40 6.85 -4.12 4.69
N GLY A 41 7.60 -5.21 4.61
CA GLY A 41 7.07 -6.57 4.56
C GLY A 41 7.07 -7.20 3.17
N LEU A 42 6.78 -8.51 3.16
CA LEU A 42 6.73 -9.31 1.94
C LEU A 42 5.65 -8.77 0.99
N TYR A 43 6.01 -8.48 -0.27
CA TYR A 43 5.12 -7.91 -1.30
C TYR A 43 4.45 -6.57 -0.92
N ALA A 44 4.98 -5.86 0.07
CA ALA A 44 4.47 -4.54 0.42
C ALA A 44 4.57 -3.59 -0.79
N CYS A 45 3.48 -2.87 -1.05
CA CYS A 45 3.32 -2.02 -2.24
C CYS A 45 3.49 -2.68 -3.61
N PHE A 46 3.56 -4.01 -3.72
CA PHE A 46 3.89 -4.66 -5.00
C PHE A 46 2.96 -4.21 -6.14
N GLY A 47 3.52 -3.72 -7.24
CA GLY A 47 2.80 -3.39 -8.47
C GLY A 47 1.85 -2.20 -8.36
N ASN A 48 2.22 -1.16 -7.61
CA ASN A 48 1.41 0.05 -7.46
C ASN A 48 1.65 1.06 -8.58
N ALA A 49 0.57 1.68 -9.07
CA ALA A 49 0.64 2.69 -10.13
C ALA A 49 0.55 4.13 -9.61
N GLY A 50 -0.02 4.36 -8.43
CA GLY A 50 -0.14 5.68 -7.81
C GLY A 50 0.96 5.94 -6.79
N ASN A 51 1.13 7.22 -6.44
CA ASN A 51 2.11 7.63 -5.42
C ASN A 51 1.82 6.95 -4.09
N ILE A 52 2.88 6.44 -3.46
CA ILE A 52 2.84 5.92 -2.10
C ILE A 52 3.43 6.99 -1.19
N THR A 53 2.62 7.55 -0.30
CA THR A 53 3.10 8.56 0.66
C THR A 53 3.80 7.90 1.85
N SER A 54 4.35 8.69 2.77
CA SER A 54 5.20 8.23 3.87
C SER A 54 4.47 7.27 4.82
N ASN A 55 5.25 6.35 5.41
CA ASN A 55 4.77 5.36 6.39
C ASN A 55 3.60 4.47 5.92
N ALA A 56 3.38 4.36 4.62
CA ALA A 56 2.30 3.56 4.06
C ALA A 56 2.75 2.13 3.77
N CYS A 57 1.80 1.20 3.75
CA CYS A 57 1.97 -0.18 3.32
C CYS A 57 2.99 -0.98 4.16
N ILE A 58 2.69 -1.15 5.45
CA ILE A 58 3.61 -1.74 6.43
C ILE A 58 3.42 -3.25 6.61
N GLY A 59 2.26 -3.77 6.24
CA GLY A 59 1.93 -5.20 6.35
C GLY A 59 2.27 -6.00 5.09
N GLN A 60 2.34 -7.33 5.24
CA GLN A 60 2.44 -8.25 4.10
C GLN A 60 1.33 -7.99 3.09
N SER A 61 1.71 -7.75 1.83
CA SER A 61 0.77 -7.46 0.74
C SER A 61 -0.28 -6.37 1.05
N SER A 62 -0.02 -5.52 2.06
CA SER A 62 -1.00 -4.62 2.68
C SER A 62 -1.66 -3.67 1.69
N CYS A 63 -0.94 -3.30 0.64
CA CYS A 63 -1.36 -2.36 -0.38
C CYS A 63 -0.81 -2.79 -1.75
N SER A 64 -0.75 -4.09 -2.07
CA SER A 64 -0.32 -4.51 -3.40
C SER A 64 -1.39 -4.24 -4.45
N LEU A 65 -0.97 -3.98 -5.69
CA LEU A 65 -1.79 -3.86 -6.89
C LEU A 65 -2.81 -2.72 -6.81
N ASN A 66 -2.44 -1.62 -6.16
CA ASN A 66 -3.23 -0.40 -6.07
C ASN A 66 -2.98 0.53 -7.24
N ARG A 67 -4.04 1.18 -7.71
CA ARG A 67 -3.96 2.11 -8.85
C ARG A 67 -3.96 3.58 -8.45
N GLY A 68 -4.66 3.91 -7.37
CA GLY A 68 -4.74 5.28 -6.85
C GLY A 68 -3.58 5.64 -5.93
N ILE A 69 -3.60 6.89 -5.45
CA ILE A 69 -2.68 7.38 -4.44
C ILE A 69 -2.93 6.64 -3.13
N ILE A 70 -1.85 6.28 -2.41
CA ILE A 70 -1.93 5.70 -1.07
C ILE A 70 -1.49 6.76 -0.06
N GLY A 71 -2.44 7.16 0.77
CA GLY A 71 -2.29 8.13 1.84
C GLY A 71 -1.39 7.67 2.97
N GLU A 72 -1.00 8.64 3.79
CA GLU A 72 0.00 8.49 4.83
C GLU A 72 -0.50 7.52 5.90
N GLY A 73 0.37 6.61 6.36
CA GLY A 73 0.02 5.69 7.44
C GLY A 73 -1.12 4.73 7.11
N SER A 74 -1.43 4.53 5.84
CA SER A 74 -2.47 3.58 5.40
C SER A 74 -1.88 2.19 5.15
N CYS A 75 -2.74 1.17 5.12
CA CYS A 75 -2.34 -0.22 4.82
C CYS A 75 -1.34 -0.81 5.83
N HIS A 76 -1.71 -0.92 7.11
CA HIS A 76 -0.76 -1.35 8.15
C HIS A 76 -0.68 -2.86 8.35
N LEU A 77 -1.79 -3.58 8.21
CA LEU A 77 -1.84 -5.02 8.43
C LEU A 77 -1.89 -5.81 7.13
N GLU A 78 -1.85 -7.14 7.26
CA GLU A 78 -1.83 -8.03 6.12
C GLU A 78 -3.03 -7.79 5.19
N ASN A 79 -2.76 -7.66 3.90
CA ASN A 79 -3.75 -7.51 2.84
C ASN A 79 -4.75 -6.34 3.03
N ALA A 80 -4.43 -5.34 3.85
CA ALA A 80 -5.39 -4.36 4.36
C ALA A 80 -6.19 -3.59 3.29
N CYS A 81 -5.56 -3.00 2.27
CA CYS A 81 -6.20 -2.53 1.04
C CYS A 81 -5.61 -3.22 -0.21
N ASN A 82 -5.39 -4.54 -0.18
CA ASN A 82 -4.89 -5.24 -1.37
C ASN A 82 -5.87 -5.04 -2.55
N ARG A 83 -5.37 -4.67 -3.73
CA ARG A 83 -6.15 -4.48 -4.97
C ARG A 83 -7.23 -3.38 -4.89
N ASN A 84 -6.94 -2.21 -4.32
CA ASN A 84 -7.83 -1.05 -4.45
C ASN A 84 -7.70 -0.38 -5.82
N SER A 85 -8.84 -0.04 -6.41
CA SER A 85 -8.88 0.59 -7.75
C SER A 85 -8.74 2.12 -7.73
N LYS A 86 -8.97 2.78 -6.60
CA LYS A 86 -8.98 4.26 -6.44
C LYS A 86 -8.05 4.71 -5.31
N ASP A 87 -8.14 6.00 -4.97
CA ASP A 87 -7.33 6.59 -3.91
C ASP A 87 -7.71 6.02 -2.53
N ILE A 88 -6.68 5.83 -1.70
CA ILE A 88 -6.77 5.49 -0.30
C ILE A 88 -6.31 6.73 0.47
N ALA A 89 -7.19 7.34 1.25
CA ALA A 89 -6.83 8.48 2.09
C ALA A 89 -5.97 8.04 3.29
N ASN A 90 -5.51 9.02 4.07
CA ASN A 90 -4.60 8.80 5.19
C ASN A 90 -5.23 7.97 6.32
N TYR A 91 -4.40 7.19 6.99
CA TYR A 91 -4.74 6.38 8.17
C TYR A 91 -5.88 5.37 7.95
N SER A 92 -6.06 4.92 6.70
CA SER A 92 -7.11 3.99 6.30
C SER A 92 -6.59 2.56 6.13
N CYS A 93 -7.48 1.57 6.21
CA CYS A 93 -7.13 0.15 6.16
C CYS A 93 -6.05 -0.23 7.19
N ILE A 94 -6.33 0.01 8.47
CA ILE A 94 -5.41 -0.40 9.52
C ILE A 94 -5.65 -1.87 9.91
N GLY A 95 -6.87 -2.38 9.75
CA GLY A 95 -7.21 -3.78 10.01
C GLY A 95 -6.68 -4.75 8.94
N GLU A 96 -6.49 -6.01 9.34
CA GLU A 96 -6.19 -7.08 8.38
C GLU A 96 -7.37 -7.27 7.40
N GLN A 97 -7.07 -7.34 6.10
CA GLN A 97 -8.07 -7.42 5.02
C GLN A 97 -9.15 -6.33 5.06
N ALA A 98 -8.89 -5.21 5.73
CA ALA A 98 -9.85 -4.15 6.05
C ALA A 98 -10.72 -3.68 4.87
N CYS A 99 -10.13 -3.24 3.76
CA CYS A 99 -10.82 -2.97 2.49
C CYS A 99 -10.22 -3.82 1.35
N TYR A 100 -9.95 -5.12 1.59
CA TYR A 100 -9.44 -6.01 0.54
C TYR A 100 -10.34 -6.00 -0.70
N SER A 101 -9.75 -5.77 -1.87
CA SER A 101 -10.41 -5.75 -3.18
C SER A 101 -11.57 -4.75 -3.25
N ASN A 102 -11.36 -3.53 -2.74
CA ASN A 102 -12.31 -2.43 -2.84
C ASN A 102 -12.20 -1.68 -4.19
N ASP A 103 -13.33 -1.27 -4.77
CA ASP A 103 -13.35 -0.60 -6.09
C ASP A 103 -13.50 0.93 -6.02
N GLY A 104 -13.99 1.46 -4.90
CA GLY A 104 -14.18 2.91 -4.72
C GLY A 104 -13.05 3.60 -3.97
N LYS A 105 -13.24 4.89 -3.70
CA LYS A 105 -12.34 5.67 -2.86
C LYS A 105 -12.49 5.24 -1.41
N ILE A 106 -11.38 5.21 -0.68
CA ILE A 106 -11.37 4.97 0.76
C ILE A 106 -11.06 6.29 1.44
N GLY A 107 -12.00 6.79 2.23
CA GLY A 107 -11.93 7.99 3.04
C GLY A 107 -10.95 7.84 4.18
N ALA A 108 -10.56 8.98 4.75
CA ALA A 108 -9.61 9.02 5.85
C ALA A 108 -10.20 8.30 7.06
N ASP A 109 -9.34 7.58 7.80
CA ASP A 109 -9.74 6.81 8.97
C ASP A 109 -10.80 5.71 8.69
N SER A 110 -11.04 5.33 7.43
CA SER A 110 -11.97 4.24 7.07
C SER A 110 -11.33 2.84 7.19
N CYS A 111 -12.19 1.82 7.37
CA CYS A 111 -11.83 0.40 7.50
C CYS A 111 -10.78 0.10 8.60
N GLN A 112 -11.08 0.42 9.85
CA GLN A 112 -10.12 0.28 10.95
C GLN A 112 -9.99 -1.15 11.50
N MET A 113 -10.96 -2.02 11.23
CA MET A 113 -11.04 -3.35 11.83
C MET A 113 -10.89 -4.45 10.79
N TYR A 114 -10.70 -5.68 11.26
CA TYR A 114 -10.67 -6.88 10.42
C TYR A 114 -11.88 -6.90 9.48
N GLN A 115 -11.61 -6.96 8.16
CA GLN A 115 -12.61 -7.05 7.10
C GLN A 115 -13.73 -5.97 7.12
N ALA A 116 -13.48 -4.80 7.73
CA ALA A 116 -14.51 -3.78 7.94
C ALA A 116 -15.28 -3.33 6.66
N CYS A 117 -14.61 -3.25 5.51
CA CYS A 117 -15.21 -2.94 4.20
C CYS A 117 -14.72 -3.92 3.12
N TYR A 118 -14.57 -5.19 3.49
CA TYR A 118 -14.10 -6.24 2.60
C TYR A 118 -14.93 -6.30 1.31
N ARG A 119 -14.26 -6.19 0.16
CA ARG A 119 -14.86 -6.22 -1.19
C ARG A 119 -15.98 -5.20 -1.42
N ASN A 120 -15.87 -4.00 -0.84
CA ASN A 120 -16.83 -2.94 -1.11
C ASN A 120 -16.64 -2.38 -2.54
N THR A 121 -17.76 -2.11 -3.23
CA THR A 121 -17.77 -1.68 -4.64
C THR A 121 -17.97 -0.18 -4.83
N GLY A 122 -18.12 0.57 -3.74
CA GLY A 122 -18.38 2.00 -3.71
C GLY A 122 -17.36 2.74 -2.84
N ASP A 123 -17.60 4.02 -2.63
CA ASP A 123 -16.77 4.84 -1.74
C ASP A 123 -17.11 4.49 -0.27
N VAL A 124 -16.07 4.39 0.57
CA VAL A 124 -16.14 4.09 2.01
C VAL A 124 -15.32 5.05 2.84
#